data_AF-A0A8J4UQD6-F1
#
_entry.id   AF-A0A8J4UQD6-F1
#
_cell.length_a   1.000
_cell.length_b   1.000
_cell.length_c   1.000
_cell.angle_alpha   90.00
_cell.angle_beta   90.00
_cell.angle_gamma   90.00
#
_symmetry.space_group_name_H-M   'P 1'
#
loop_
_entity.id
_entity.type
_entity.pdbx_description
1 polymer ?
#
loop_
_entity_poly.entity_id
_entity_poly.type
_entity_poly.pdbx_seq_one_letter_code
_entity_poly.pdbx_strand_id
1 'polypeptide(L)'
;MNKSNTPNTLFEELDTLRGGDQYPSEEIKNKLINLHFPASTEDLAINLSNITSQFYALLLQSIGARYGIDEIRVQSDTLFYNLGKAKAQKALQKDPAMERDCRSFITVLISAILTSNPELKFAVEQFSPNQAIIRLTGIDRYHRAAKQYEIDSYLNFPSIVPFFQGIKDCLELKGATIKVSESSYDANSNMDCTYTFIQHSQTSASLSIEE
;
A
#
# COMPACT_ATOMS: atom_id res chain seq x y z
N MET A 1 -24.47 -3.91 -41.27
CA MET A 1 -23.43 -2.91 -40.95
C MET A 1 -22.89 -3.23 -39.57
N ASN A 2 -21.72 -3.88 -39.51
CA ASN A 2 -21.02 -4.12 -38.25
C ASN A 2 -20.48 -2.78 -37.76
N LYS A 3 -20.91 -2.35 -36.56
CA LYS A 3 -20.18 -1.34 -35.81
C LYS A 3 -18.79 -1.91 -35.55
N SER A 4 -17.78 -1.38 -36.23
CA SER A 4 -16.40 -1.62 -35.84
C SER A 4 -16.24 -1.05 -34.44
N ASN A 5 -16.16 -1.92 -33.44
CA ASN A 5 -15.64 -1.56 -32.12
C ASN A 5 -14.16 -1.21 -32.32
N THR A 6 -13.89 0.02 -32.73
CA THR A 6 -12.56 0.61 -32.55
C THR A 6 -12.38 0.69 -31.03
N PRO A 7 -11.36 0.03 -30.44
CA PRO A 7 -11.09 0.22 -29.02
C PRO A 7 -10.84 1.71 -28.83
N ASN A 8 -11.64 2.37 -27.99
CA ASN A 8 -11.29 3.69 -27.48
C ASN A 8 -9.87 3.56 -26.93
N THR A 9 -8.93 4.32 -27.47
CA THR A 9 -7.56 4.30 -26.97
C THR A 9 -7.57 4.88 -25.56
N LEU A 10 -6.74 4.37 -24.65
CA LEU A 10 -6.57 4.94 -23.30
C LEU A 10 -6.28 6.45 -23.35
N PHE A 11 -5.67 6.92 -24.44
CA PHE A 11 -5.42 8.34 -24.69
C PHE A 11 -6.71 9.15 -24.81
N GLU A 12 -7.72 8.63 -25.51
CA GLU A 12 -9.04 9.25 -25.64
C GLU A 12 -9.81 9.23 -24.31
N GLU A 13 -9.68 8.16 -23.52
CA GLU A 13 -10.29 8.10 -22.18
C GLU A 13 -9.72 9.17 -21.23
N LEU A 14 -8.45 9.54 -21.43
CA LEU A 14 -7.75 10.56 -20.65
C LEU A 14 -7.81 11.96 -21.28
N ASP A 15 -8.65 12.18 -22.29
CA ASP A 15 -8.82 13.48 -22.95
C ASP A 15 -9.25 14.58 -21.96
N THR A 16 -10.09 14.25 -20.98
CA THR A 16 -10.46 15.22 -19.92
C THR A 16 -9.27 15.73 -19.10
N LEU A 17 -8.16 14.99 -19.07
CA LEU A 17 -6.92 15.38 -18.39
C LEU A 17 -5.88 15.96 -19.35
N ARG A 18 -5.86 15.54 -20.62
CA ARG A 18 -4.75 15.77 -21.58
C ARG A 18 -5.16 16.44 -22.89
N GLY A 19 -6.45 16.58 -23.17
CA GLY A 19 -6.99 17.12 -24.42
C GLY A 19 -6.65 18.60 -24.66
N GLY A 20 -6.33 19.33 -23.60
CA GLY A 20 -5.84 20.70 -23.65
C GLY A 20 -4.32 20.82 -23.86
N ASP A 21 -3.58 19.71 -23.92
CA ASP A 21 -2.12 19.76 -24.09
C ASP A 21 -1.74 20.31 -25.47
N GLN A 22 -0.80 21.25 -25.48
CA GLN A 22 -0.28 21.85 -26.72
C GLN A 22 1.09 21.26 -27.05
N TYR A 23 1.20 20.73 -28.27
CA TYR A 23 2.43 20.14 -28.79
C TYR A 23 3.03 21.06 -29.87
N PRO A 24 4.36 21.10 -30.02
CA PRO A 24 4.98 21.95 -31.05
C PRO A 24 4.56 21.57 -32.49
N SER A 25 4.18 20.31 -32.73
CA SER A 25 3.56 19.82 -33.97
C SER A 25 2.80 18.52 -33.73
N GLU A 26 1.87 18.15 -34.63
CA GLU A 26 1.20 16.84 -34.59
C GLU A 26 2.18 15.67 -34.78
N GLU A 27 3.27 15.86 -35.53
CA GLU A 27 4.33 14.86 -35.67
C GLU A 27 5.00 14.57 -34.31
N ILE A 28 5.35 15.61 -33.56
CA ILE A 28 5.95 15.48 -32.23
C ILE A 28 4.96 14.84 -31.26
N LYS A 29 3.68 15.24 -31.30
CA LYS A 29 2.61 14.64 -30.50
C LYS A 29 2.54 13.13 -30.72
N ASN A 30 2.38 12.70 -31.98
CA ASN A 30 2.26 11.29 -32.31
C ASN A 30 3.52 10.50 -31.92
N LYS A 31 4.71 11.09 -32.11
CA LYS A 31 5.97 10.47 -31.67
C LYS A 31 6.01 10.26 -30.15
N LEU A 32 5.70 11.29 -29.36
CA LEU A 32 5.73 11.21 -27.90
C LEU A 32 4.69 10.24 -27.36
N ILE A 33 3.48 10.24 -27.92
CA ILE A 33 2.43 9.29 -27.55
C ILE A 33 2.90 7.85 -27.83
N ASN A 34 3.40 7.57 -29.03
CA ASN A 34 3.84 6.23 -29.40
C ASN A 34 5.05 5.72 -28.58
N LEU A 35 5.92 6.62 -28.12
CA LEU A 35 7.11 6.25 -27.34
C LEU A 35 6.86 6.10 -25.84
N HIS A 36 5.97 6.92 -25.27
CA HIS A 36 5.89 7.10 -23.82
C HIS A 36 4.50 6.88 -23.23
N PHE A 37 3.44 6.90 -24.05
CA PHE A 37 2.12 6.71 -23.52
C PHE A 37 1.89 5.24 -23.16
N PRO A 38 1.27 4.94 -21.99
CA PRO A 38 1.01 3.56 -21.60
C PRO A 38 0.13 2.84 -22.63
N ALA A 39 0.46 1.58 -22.93
CA ALA A 39 -0.29 0.80 -23.91
C ALA A 39 -1.64 0.31 -23.35
N SER A 40 -1.79 0.28 -22.02
CA SER A 40 -2.98 -0.20 -21.33
C SER A 40 -3.19 0.49 -19.97
N THR A 41 -4.39 0.34 -19.40
CA THR A 41 -4.70 0.79 -18.03
C THR A 41 -3.83 0.09 -16.99
N GLU A 42 -3.47 -1.16 -17.24
CA GLU A 42 -2.53 -1.91 -16.39
C GLU A 42 -1.14 -1.27 -16.40
N ASP A 43 -0.60 -0.98 -17.59
CA ASP A 43 0.70 -0.30 -17.73
C ASP A 43 0.68 1.07 -17.06
N LEU A 44 -0.42 1.83 -17.22
CA LEU A 44 -0.58 3.12 -16.56
C LEU A 44 -0.55 2.96 -15.02
N ALA A 45 -1.28 1.99 -14.48
CA ALA A 45 -1.33 1.73 -13.05
C ALA A 45 0.05 1.30 -12.50
N ILE A 46 0.75 0.42 -13.20
CA ILE A 46 2.10 -0.03 -12.84
C ILE A 46 3.09 1.13 -12.92
N ASN A 47 3.04 1.96 -13.96
CA ASN A 47 3.92 3.12 -14.11
C ASN A 47 3.71 4.15 -12.99
N LEU A 48 2.46 4.47 -12.64
CA LEU A 48 2.14 5.36 -11.51
C LEU A 48 2.62 4.76 -10.17
N SER A 49 2.44 3.45 -9.99
CA SER A 49 2.93 2.69 -8.83
C SER A 49 4.45 2.76 -8.71
N ASN A 50 5.18 2.58 -9.82
CA ASN A 50 6.64 2.64 -9.89
C ASN A 50 7.17 4.03 -9.56
N ILE A 51 6.60 5.08 -10.15
CA ILE A 51 7.01 6.46 -9.83
C ILE A 51 6.79 6.74 -8.34
N THR A 52 5.67 6.31 -7.76
CA THR A 52 5.38 6.50 -6.33
C THR A 52 6.42 5.81 -5.44
N SER A 53 6.82 4.56 -5.74
CA SER A 53 7.83 3.87 -4.95
C SER A 53 9.24 4.40 -5.19
N GLN A 54 9.55 4.93 -6.38
CA GLN A 54 10.81 5.63 -6.64
C GLN A 54 10.95 6.92 -5.83
N PHE A 55 9.88 7.72 -5.72
CA PHE A 55 9.87 8.89 -4.84
C PHE A 55 10.18 8.51 -3.39
N TYR A 56 9.58 7.43 -2.90
CA TYR A 56 9.86 6.88 -1.58
C TYR A 56 11.34 6.54 -1.40
N ALA A 57 11.91 5.76 -2.32
CA ALA A 57 13.29 5.29 -2.20
C ALA A 57 14.32 6.44 -2.33
N LEU A 58 14.12 7.36 -3.28
CA LEU A 58 14.98 8.54 -3.46
C LEU A 58 14.93 9.48 -2.25
N LEU A 59 13.74 9.69 -1.67
CA LEU A 59 13.61 10.51 -0.47
C LEU A 59 14.38 9.88 0.70
N LEU A 60 14.22 8.57 0.92
CA LEU A 60 14.95 7.86 1.96
C LEU A 60 16.46 7.86 1.72
N GLN A 61 16.92 7.67 0.48
CA GLN A 61 18.33 7.77 0.13
C GLN A 61 18.90 9.16 0.47
N SER A 62 18.18 10.22 0.13
CA SER A 62 18.55 11.60 0.46
C SER A 62 18.61 11.84 1.98
N ILE A 63 17.64 11.30 2.73
CA ILE A 63 17.64 11.33 4.20
C ILE A 63 18.87 10.60 4.76
N GLY A 64 19.15 9.39 4.29
CA GLY A 64 20.29 8.59 4.73
C GLY A 64 21.63 9.28 4.46
N ALA A 65 21.78 9.91 3.28
CA ALA A 65 22.97 10.67 2.93
C ALA A 65 23.18 11.89 3.84
N ARG A 66 22.10 12.50 4.34
CA ARG A 66 22.17 13.73 5.15
C ARG A 66 22.24 13.47 6.66
N TYR A 67 21.55 12.46 7.15
CA TYR A 67 21.33 12.23 8.59
C TYR A 67 21.83 10.87 9.08
N GLY A 68 22.37 10.03 8.19
CA GLY A 68 22.89 8.70 8.51
C GLY A 68 21.94 7.56 8.15
N ILE A 69 22.50 6.38 7.91
CA ILE A 69 21.77 5.20 7.42
C ILE A 69 20.66 4.73 8.36
N ASP A 70 20.80 4.96 9.66
CA ASP A 70 19.77 4.57 10.65
C ASP A 70 18.45 5.33 10.43
N GLU A 71 18.52 6.57 9.93
CA GLU A 71 17.34 7.37 9.65
C GLU A 71 16.53 6.82 8.47
N ILE A 72 17.13 6.06 7.55
CA ILE A 72 16.39 5.40 6.46
C ILE A 72 15.28 4.52 7.04
N ARG A 73 15.62 3.67 8.01
CA ARG A 73 14.68 2.76 8.67
C ARG A 73 13.64 3.52 9.47
N VAL A 74 14.08 4.48 10.29
CA VAL A 74 13.19 5.27 11.16
C VAL A 74 12.14 6.00 10.32
N GLN A 75 12.56 6.64 9.23
CA GLN A 75 11.65 7.39 8.37
C GLN A 75 10.74 6.47 7.54
N SER A 76 11.24 5.32 7.10
CA SER A 76 10.40 4.27 6.48
C SER A 76 9.27 3.83 7.42
N ASP A 77 9.62 3.39 8.63
CA ASP A 77 8.64 2.87 9.58
C ASP A 77 7.63 3.95 9.99
N THR A 78 8.10 5.18 10.19
CA THR A 78 7.26 6.35 10.49
C THR A 78 6.28 6.65 9.35
N LEU A 79 6.74 6.59 8.10
CA LEU A 79 5.90 6.81 6.94
C LEU A 79 4.80 5.76 6.85
N PHE A 80 5.15 4.47 6.93
CA PHE A 80 4.16 3.39 6.86
C PHE A 80 3.15 3.47 7.99
N TYR A 81 3.60 3.76 9.21
CA TYR A 81 2.73 4.03 10.36
C TYR A 81 1.72 5.16 10.06
N ASN A 82 2.20 6.30 9.57
CA ASN A 82 1.33 7.42 9.23
C ASN A 82 0.38 7.13 8.07
N LEU A 83 0.82 6.35 7.07
CA LEU A 83 -0.05 5.87 5.99
C LEU A 83 -1.15 4.95 6.51
N GLY A 84 -0.84 4.08 7.48
CA GLY A 84 -1.81 3.24 8.16
C GLY A 84 -2.91 4.05 8.84
N LYS A 85 -2.51 5.08 9.60
CA LYS A 85 -3.45 6.02 10.23
C LYS A 85 -4.31 6.74 9.19
N ALA A 86 -3.69 7.30 8.16
CA ALA A 86 -4.42 8.05 7.13
C ALA A 86 -5.43 7.16 6.37
N LYS A 87 -5.07 5.91 6.06
CA LYS A 87 -5.98 4.97 5.40
C LYS A 87 -7.10 4.51 6.32
N ALA A 88 -6.83 4.30 7.61
CA ALA A 88 -7.86 4.01 8.60
C ALA A 88 -8.85 5.17 8.72
N GLN A 89 -8.39 6.42 8.88
CA GLN A 89 -9.24 7.60 8.91
C GLN A 89 -10.11 7.73 7.66
N LYS A 90 -9.52 7.54 6.48
CA LYS A 90 -10.25 7.60 5.21
C LYS A 90 -11.30 6.48 5.10
N ALA A 91 -11.00 5.29 5.60
CA ALA A 91 -11.96 4.20 5.66
C ALA A 91 -13.14 4.57 6.57
N LEU A 92 -12.89 5.17 7.74
CA LEU A 92 -13.95 5.64 8.65
C LEU A 92 -14.84 6.73 8.07
N GLN A 93 -14.25 7.66 7.31
CA GLN A 93 -15.01 8.71 6.66
C GLN A 93 -15.96 8.13 5.60
N LYS A 94 -15.55 7.05 4.92
CA LYS A 94 -16.37 6.38 3.92
C LYS A 94 -17.41 5.43 4.54
N ASP A 95 -17.04 4.78 5.63
CA ASP A 95 -17.90 3.87 6.39
C ASP A 95 -17.79 4.18 7.89
N PRO A 96 -18.61 5.12 8.40
CA PRO A 96 -18.62 5.45 9.82
C PRO A 96 -19.01 4.27 10.72
N ALA A 97 -19.73 3.29 10.17
CA ALA A 97 -20.19 2.08 10.86
C ALA A 97 -19.19 0.91 10.78
N MET A 98 -18.02 1.11 10.16
CA MET A 98 -16.98 0.08 10.08
C MET A 98 -16.68 -0.47 11.47
N GLU A 99 -16.47 -1.77 11.56
CA GLU A 99 -16.16 -2.45 12.82
C GLU A 99 -14.84 -1.95 13.44
N ARG A 100 -14.71 -2.08 14.77
CA ARG A 100 -13.51 -1.69 15.54
C ARG A 100 -12.91 -2.90 16.24
N ASP A 101 -12.60 -3.91 15.45
CA ASP A 101 -12.00 -5.17 15.90
C ASP A 101 -10.97 -5.69 14.87
N CYS A 102 -10.53 -6.96 14.98
CA CYS A 102 -9.51 -7.52 14.08
C CYS A 102 -9.88 -7.44 12.58
N ARG A 103 -11.17 -7.44 12.24
CA ARG A 103 -11.66 -7.34 10.85
C ARG A 103 -11.25 -6.01 10.21
N SER A 104 -11.16 -4.96 11.02
CA SER A 104 -10.83 -3.61 10.55
C SER A 104 -9.44 -3.50 9.93
N PHE A 105 -8.45 -4.27 10.39
CA PHE A 105 -7.12 -4.32 9.76
C PHE A 105 -7.21 -4.76 8.30
N ILE A 106 -7.94 -5.83 8.03
CA ILE A 106 -8.12 -6.40 6.69
C ILE A 106 -8.95 -5.44 5.83
N THR A 107 -10.03 -4.88 6.35
CA THR A 107 -10.86 -3.91 5.62
C THR A 107 -10.05 -2.70 5.16
N VAL A 108 -9.27 -2.10 6.07
CA VAL A 108 -8.44 -0.93 5.74
C VAL A 108 -7.34 -1.32 4.74
N LEU A 109 -6.68 -2.46 4.93
CA LEU A 109 -5.64 -2.95 4.01
C LEU A 109 -6.18 -3.18 2.60
N ILE A 110 -7.30 -3.90 2.45
CA ILE A 110 -7.92 -4.15 1.15
C ILE A 110 -8.30 -2.83 0.48
N SER A 111 -8.86 -1.87 1.23
CA SER A 111 -9.17 -0.54 0.70
C SER A 111 -7.92 0.19 0.17
N ALA A 112 -6.77 0.00 0.82
CA ALA A 112 -5.50 0.57 0.38
C ALA A 112 -4.96 -0.15 -0.86
N ILE A 113 -5.06 -1.48 -0.93
CA ILE A 113 -4.64 -2.27 -2.09
C ILE A 113 -5.46 -1.87 -3.32
N LEU A 114 -6.80 -1.92 -3.22
CA LEU A 114 -7.72 -1.63 -4.33
C LEU A 114 -7.53 -0.22 -4.94
N THR A 115 -7.02 0.73 -4.17
CA THR A 115 -6.87 2.12 -4.60
C THR A 115 -5.45 2.54 -4.88
N SER A 116 -4.45 1.75 -4.50
CA SER A 116 -3.07 2.24 -4.45
C SER A 116 -2.01 1.17 -4.65
N ASN A 117 -2.32 -0.10 -4.85
CA ASN A 117 -1.32 -1.14 -5.14
C ASN A 117 -1.82 -2.11 -6.23
N PRO A 118 -1.31 -2.00 -7.47
CA PRO A 118 -1.74 -2.84 -8.59
C PRO A 118 -1.12 -4.25 -8.59
N GLU A 119 -0.09 -4.51 -7.79
CA GLU A 119 0.75 -5.71 -7.90
C GLU A 119 0.61 -6.68 -6.72
N LEU A 120 -0.10 -6.28 -5.66
CA LEU A 120 -0.43 -7.16 -4.54
C LEU A 120 -1.75 -7.89 -4.76
N LYS A 121 -1.72 -9.18 -4.44
CA LYS A 121 -2.89 -10.06 -4.29
C LYS A 121 -3.05 -10.39 -2.82
N PHE A 122 -4.28 -10.66 -2.39
CA PHE A 122 -4.58 -11.05 -1.03
C PHE A 122 -5.49 -12.27 -0.97
N ALA A 123 -5.34 -13.07 0.09
CA ALA A 123 -6.27 -14.13 0.47
C ALA A 123 -6.63 -13.93 1.95
N VAL A 124 -7.93 -13.81 2.24
CA VAL A 124 -8.43 -13.72 3.62
C VAL A 124 -8.69 -15.14 4.12
N GLU A 125 -7.85 -15.59 5.04
CA GLU A 125 -7.91 -16.95 5.59
C GLU A 125 -8.84 -17.02 6.81
N GLN A 126 -8.93 -15.93 7.57
CA GLN A 126 -9.84 -15.80 8.71
C GLN A 126 -10.32 -14.35 8.85
N PHE A 127 -11.61 -14.17 9.18
CA PHE A 127 -12.23 -12.86 9.31
C PHE A 127 -13.29 -12.85 10.42
N SER A 128 -12.84 -12.82 11.68
CA SER A 128 -13.71 -12.72 12.85
C SER A 128 -13.31 -11.55 13.75
N PRO A 129 -14.19 -11.10 14.68
CA PRO A 129 -13.87 -10.02 15.60
C PRO A 129 -12.59 -10.26 16.41
N ASN A 130 -12.39 -11.51 16.85
CA ASN A 130 -11.29 -11.85 17.75
C ASN A 130 -10.01 -12.26 17.01
N GLN A 131 -10.12 -12.67 15.75
CA GLN A 131 -8.97 -13.10 14.98
C GLN A 131 -9.21 -12.89 13.49
N ALA A 132 -8.23 -12.27 12.84
CA ALA A 132 -8.23 -12.07 11.40
C ALA A 132 -6.88 -12.46 10.81
N ILE A 133 -6.89 -13.15 9.68
CA ILE A 133 -5.67 -13.64 9.02
C ILE A 133 -5.76 -13.30 7.54
N ILE A 134 -4.70 -12.68 7.02
CA ILE A 134 -4.58 -12.32 5.60
C ILE A 134 -3.19 -12.69 5.09
N ARG A 135 -3.16 -13.39 3.96
CA ARG A 135 -1.95 -13.66 3.19
C ARG A 135 -1.85 -12.69 2.02
N LEU A 136 -0.69 -12.05 1.87
CA LEU A 136 -0.38 -11.14 0.78
C LEU A 136 0.70 -11.74 -0.09
N THR A 137 0.48 -11.74 -1.41
CA THR A 137 1.45 -12.20 -2.41
C THR A 137 1.61 -11.16 -3.51
N GLY A 138 2.73 -11.17 -4.21
CA GLY A 138 2.99 -10.26 -5.33
C GLY A 138 4.22 -9.40 -5.08
N ILE A 139 4.33 -8.26 -5.76
CA ILE A 139 5.56 -7.47 -5.72
C ILE A 139 5.51 -6.41 -4.61
N ASP A 140 6.49 -6.44 -3.70
CA ASP A 140 6.76 -5.32 -2.81
C ASP A 140 7.49 -4.22 -3.60
N ARG A 141 6.70 -3.32 -4.18
CA ARG A 141 7.20 -2.20 -4.99
C ARG A 141 8.14 -1.26 -4.23
N TYR A 142 8.03 -1.15 -2.90
CA TYR A 142 8.86 -0.25 -2.10
C TYR A 142 10.25 -0.88 -1.92
N HIS A 143 10.32 -2.17 -1.64
CA HIS A 143 11.58 -2.90 -1.64
C HIS A 143 12.19 -3.02 -3.04
N ARG A 144 11.39 -3.18 -4.10
CA ARG A 144 11.87 -3.14 -5.49
C ARG A 144 12.57 -1.80 -5.79
N ALA A 145 11.94 -0.69 -5.43
CA ALA A 145 12.54 0.62 -5.59
C ALA A 145 13.78 0.79 -4.70
N ALA A 146 13.73 0.36 -3.44
CA ALA A 146 14.87 0.42 -2.53
C ALA A 146 16.11 -0.33 -3.07
N LYS A 147 15.92 -1.49 -3.69
CA LYS A 147 16.99 -2.24 -4.38
C LYS A 147 17.61 -1.45 -5.53
N GLN A 148 16.77 -0.80 -6.35
CA GLN A 148 17.24 0.03 -7.47
C GLN A 148 18.17 1.16 -7.02
N TYR A 149 18.00 1.65 -5.78
CA TYR A 149 18.79 2.74 -5.20
C TYR A 149 19.75 2.27 -4.10
N GLU A 150 19.98 0.96 -3.98
CA GLU A 150 20.95 0.34 -3.05
C GLU A 150 20.73 0.72 -1.57
N ILE A 151 19.46 0.84 -1.15
CA ILE A 151 19.09 1.13 0.25
C ILE A 151 18.22 0.05 0.88
N ASP A 152 17.95 -1.06 0.20
CA ASP A 152 17.05 -2.11 0.67
C ASP A 152 17.59 -2.82 1.93
N SER A 153 18.91 -2.97 2.06
CA SER A 153 19.54 -3.57 3.25
C SER A 153 19.32 -2.76 4.54
N TYR A 154 18.88 -1.50 4.44
CA TYR A 154 18.61 -0.63 5.58
C TYR A 154 17.13 -0.64 5.99
N LEU A 155 16.27 -1.35 5.26
CA LEU A 155 14.83 -1.41 5.54
C LEU A 155 14.46 -2.69 6.29
N ASN A 156 13.39 -2.59 7.08
CA ASN A 156 12.78 -3.76 7.71
C ASN A 156 11.89 -4.48 6.69
N PHE A 157 11.97 -5.81 6.70
CA PHE A 157 11.02 -6.67 6.03
C PHE A 157 10.24 -7.53 7.04
N PRO A 158 8.90 -7.61 6.96
CA PRO A 158 8.02 -6.89 6.04
C PRO A 158 7.82 -5.41 6.40
N SER A 159 7.89 -4.52 5.40
CA SER A 159 7.81 -3.05 5.56
C SER A 159 6.42 -2.55 6.00
N ILE A 160 5.38 -3.36 5.86
CA ILE A 160 3.98 -2.98 6.14
C ILE A 160 3.56 -3.22 7.60
N VAL A 161 4.42 -3.80 8.46
CA VAL A 161 4.08 -3.99 9.88
C VAL A 161 3.76 -2.66 10.59
N PRO A 162 4.55 -1.58 10.42
CA PRO A 162 4.21 -0.26 10.96
C PRO A 162 2.88 0.28 10.45
N PHE A 163 2.49 -0.03 9.20
CA PHE A 163 1.18 0.37 8.65
C PHE A 163 0.02 -0.25 9.45
N PHE A 164 0.11 -1.52 9.83
CA PHE A 164 -0.90 -2.11 10.72
C PHE A 164 -0.89 -1.48 12.10
N GLN A 165 0.28 -1.13 12.64
CA GLN A 165 0.36 -0.40 13.91
C GLN A 165 -0.34 0.97 13.81
N GLY A 166 -0.21 1.67 12.68
CA GLY A 166 -0.94 2.90 12.41
C GLY A 166 -2.46 2.72 12.38
N ILE A 167 -2.94 1.63 11.77
CA ILE A 167 -4.38 1.29 11.80
C ILE A 167 -4.85 1.06 13.23
N LYS A 168 -4.12 0.22 13.98
CA LYS A 168 -4.43 -0.14 15.37
C LYS A 168 -4.62 1.10 16.23
N ASP A 169 -3.66 2.03 16.16
CA ASP A 169 -3.64 3.22 17.00
C ASP A 169 -4.70 4.23 16.55
N CYS A 170 -4.97 4.36 15.25
CA CYS A 170 -6.03 5.22 14.73
C CYS A 170 -7.43 4.74 15.13
N LEU A 171 -7.65 3.43 15.17
CA LEU A 171 -8.95 2.83 15.45
C LEU A 171 -9.13 2.45 16.92
N GLU A 172 -8.16 2.80 17.77
CA GLU A 172 -8.14 2.50 19.21
C GLU A 172 -8.37 1.02 19.54
N LEU A 173 -7.78 0.12 18.75
CA LEU A 173 -7.93 -1.34 18.91
C LEU A 173 -7.07 -1.86 20.07
N LYS A 174 -7.45 -1.45 21.29
CA LYS A 174 -6.78 -1.82 22.54
C LYS A 174 -6.81 -3.33 22.73
N GLY A 175 -5.65 -3.94 22.97
CA GLY A 175 -5.54 -5.40 23.14
C GLY A 175 -5.40 -6.21 21.85
N ALA A 176 -5.45 -5.58 20.67
CA ALA A 176 -5.10 -6.26 19.42
C ALA A 176 -3.57 -6.43 19.30
N THR A 177 -3.12 -7.63 18.92
CA THR A 177 -1.73 -7.92 18.55
C THR A 177 -1.62 -8.17 17.05
N ILE A 178 -0.48 -7.77 16.48
CA ILE A 178 -0.14 -7.96 15.07
C ILE A 178 1.03 -8.93 15.04
N LYS A 179 0.87 -10.06 14.35
CA LYS A 179 1.91 -11.07 14.18
C LYS A 179 2.17 -11.29 12.70
N VAL A 180 3.44 -11.33 12.31
CA VAL A 180 3.88 -11.89 11.03
C VAL A 180 4.05 -13.39 11.24
N SER A 181 3.16 -14.19 10.69
CA SER A 181 3.17 -15.65 10.88
C SER A 181 4.12 -16.33 9.91
N GLU A 182 4.15 -15.86 8.67
CA GLU A 182 5.06 -16.33 7.62
C GLU A 182 5.49 -15.11 6.80
N SER A 183 6.74 -15.09 6.35
CA SER A 183 7.23 -14.03 5.48
C SER A 183 8.40 -14.52 4.63
N SER A 184 8.31 -14.33 3.33
CA SER A 184 9.40 -14.57 2.39
C SER A 184 9.48 -13.46 1.34
N TYR A 185 10.67 -13.27 0.80
CA TYR A 185 10.99 -12.24 -0.19
C TYR A 185 12.13 -12.71 -1.08
N ASP A 186 11.98 -12.57 -2.40
CA ASP A 186 12.98 -13.05 -3.37
C ASP A 186 13.82 -11.92 -4.00
N ALA A 187 14.76 -12.31 -4.87
CA ALA A 187 15.62 -11.38 -5.61
C ALA A 187 14.84 -10.42 -6.52
N ASN A 188 13.66 -10.81 -6.99
CA ASN A 188 12.79 -10.02 -7.87
C ASN A 188 11.75 -9.19 -7.10
N SER A 189 11.88 -9.14 -5.78
CA SER A 189 10.96 -8.44 -4.88
C SER A 189 9.56 -9.03 -4.81
N ASN A 190 9.38 -10.28 -5.21
CA ASN A 190 8.16 -11.01 -4.89
C ASN A 190 8.15 -11.31 -3.39
N MET A 191 7.05 -10.98 -2.74
CA MET A 191 6.79 -11.27 -1.34
C MET A 191 5.66 -12.28 -1.19
N ASP A 192 5.73 -13.03 -0.11
CA ASP A 192 4.65 -13.86 0.41
C ASP A 192 4.65 -13.71 1.94
N CYS A 193 3.66 -12.98 2.46
CA CYS A 193 3.57 -12.68 3.88
C CYS A 193 2.16 -12.95 4.42
N THR A 194 2.10 -13.68 5.52
CA THR A 194 0.86 -13.94 6.26
C THR A 194 0.86 -13.14 7.55
N TYR A 195 -0.17 -12.29 7.70
CA TYR A 195 -0.39 -11.46 8.89
C TYR A 195 -1.56 -12.00 9.68
N THR A 196 -1.37 -12.11 10.99
CA THR A 196 -2.38 -12.56 11.94
C THR A 196 -2.63 -11.46 12.96
N PHE A 197 -3.90 -11.07 13.08
CA PHE A 197 -4.39 -10.10 14.07
C PHE A 197 -5.18 -10.87 15.12
N ILE A 198 -4.87 -10.65 16.40
CA ILE A 198 -5.54 -11.34 17.52
C ILE A 198 -5.99 -10.30 18.53
N GLN A 199 -7.27 -10.31 18.86
CA GLN A 199 -7.82 -9.52 19.96
C GLN A 199 -7.70 -10.33 21.25
N HIS A 200 -6.97 -9.80 22.22
CA HIS A 200 -7.00 -10.33 23.57
C HIS A 200 -8.19 -9.71 24.31
N SER A 201 -9.01 -10.55 24.93
CA SER A 201 -10.06 -10.09 25.85
C SER A 201 -9.42 -9.26 26.96
N GLN A 202 -9.90 -8.04 27.20
CA GLN A 202 -9.55 -7.36 28.44
C GLN A 202 -10.12 -8.19 29.58
N THR A 203 -9.25 -8.79 30.39
CA THR A 203 -9.68 -9.37 31.66
C THR A 203 -10.19 -8.21 32.50
N SER A 204 -11.51 -8.10 32.65
CA SER A 204 -12.11 -7.17 33.60
C SER A 204 -11.60 -7.56 34.98
N ALA A 205 -10.64 -6.81 35.52
CA ALA A 205 -10.34 -6.84 36.93
C ALA A 205 -11.55 -6.22 37.64
N SER A 206 -12.57 -7.03 37.91
CA SER A 206 -13.60 -6.73 38.89
C SER A 206 -12.90 -6.66 40.25
N LEU A 207 -12.53 -5.44 40.65
CA LEU A 207 -12.35 -5.09 42.05
C LEU A 207 -13.75 -5.14 42.70
N SER A 208 -14.15 -6.34 43.11
CA SER A 208 -15.09 -6.50 44.21
C SER A 208 -14.37 -6.02 45.48
N ILE A 209 -14.56 -4.74 45.81
CA ILE A 209 -14.34 -4.28 47.17
C ILE A 209 -15.57 -4.74 47.94
N GLU A 210 -15.46 -5.89 48.60
CA GLU A 210 -16.23 -6.16 49.81
C GLU A 210 -15.58 -5.34 50.93
N GLU A 211 -16.31 -4.36 51.45
CA GLU A 211 -16.42 -4.02 52.88
C GLU A 211 -17.62 -3.07 53.09
#